data_AF-A0AAP3A4Y5-F1
#
_entry.id   AF-A0AAP3A4Y5-F1
#
_cell.length_a   1.000
_cell.length_b   1.000
_cell.length_c   1.000
_cell.angle_alpha   90.00
_cell.angle_beta   90.00
_cell.angle_gamma   90.00
#
_symmetry.space_group_name_H-M   'P 1'
#
loop_
_entity.id
_entity.type
_entity.pdbx_description
1 polymer ?
#
loop_
_entity_poly.entity_id
_entity_poly.type
_entity_poly.pdbx_seq_one_letter_code
_entity_poly.pdbx_strand_id
1 'polypeptide(L)' 'MQQLIIGRYIPGNSLIHQLDPRTKLLIVFLYVFVVFLANNAISYGFLFLYALIALFFAKVPIRYVLSGLK' A
#
# COMPACT_ATOMS: atom_id res chain seq x y z
N MET A 1 16.06 -19.05 -7.72
CA MET A 1 14.77 -18.94 -8.42
C MET A 1 14.13 -17.61 -8.03
N GLN A 2 14.17 -16.61 -8.90
CA GLN A 2 13.50 -15.32 -8.67
C GLN A 2 11.99 -15.54 -8.73
N GLN A 3 11.34 -15.61 -7.57
CA GLN A 3 9.88 -15.65 -7.49
C GLN A 3 9.39 -14.24 -7.82
N LEU A 4 9.00 -14.00 -9.07
CA LEU A 4 8.46 -12.73 -9.53
C LEU A 4 7.17 -12.43 -8.75
N ILE A 5 7.23 -11.45 -7.85
CA ILE A 5 6.15 -11.10 -6.91
C ILE A 5 5.12 -10.18 -7.59
N ILE A 6 5.59 -9.38 -8.55
CA ILE A 6 4.76 -8.50 -9.37
C ILE A 6 3.78 -9.35 -10.19
N GLY A 7 2.49 -9.06 -10.05
CA GLY A 7 1.41 -9.76 -10.73
C GLY A 7 0.77 -10.92 -9.94
N ARG A 8 1.26 -11.24 -8.73
CA ARG A 8 0.62 -12.24 -7.87
C ARG A 8 -0.42 -11.60 -6.96
N TYR A 9 -1.63 -12.15 -6.96
CA TYR A 9 -2.65 -11.81 -5.97
C TYR A 9 -2.26 -12.38 -4.61
N ILE A 10 -2.26 -11.55 -3.57
CA ILE A 10 -2.04 -11.97 -2.18
C ILE A 10 -3.41 -12.26 -1.58
N PRO A 11 -3.78 -13.54 -1.34
CA PRO A 11 -5.05 -13.85 -0.70
C PRO A 11 -5.03 -13.38 0.75
N GLY A 12 -6.04 -12.61 1.15
CA GLY A 12 -6.17 -12.08 2.50
C GLY A 12 -7.63 -11.85 2.86
N ASN A 13 -7.98 -12.03 4.13
CA ASN A 13 -9.33 -11.77 4.65
C ASN A 13 -9.31 -10.61 5.65
N SER A 14 -9.06 -9.40 5.14
CA SER A 14 -9.07 -8.17 5.95
C SER A 14 -10.02 -7.13 5.38
N LEU A 15 -10.32 -6.10 6.15
CA LEU A 15 -11.26 -5.05 5.77
C LEU A 15 -10.91 -4.45 4.39
N ILE A 16 -9.62 -4.22 4.13
CA ILE A 16 -9.15 -3.69 2.85
C ILE A 16 -9.32 -4.68 1.70
N HIS A 17 -9.31 -5.99 1.96
CA HIS A 17 -9.58 -7.00 0.91
C HIS A 17 -11.06 -7.11 0.57
N GLN A 18 -11.95 -6.78 1.52
CA GLN A 18 -13.40 -6.82 1.33
C GLN A 18 -13.97 -5.53 0.72
N LEU A 19 -13.20 -4.44 0.69
CA LEU A 19 -13.61 -3.20 0.00
C LEU A 19 -13.81 -3.42 -1.50
N ASP A 20 -14.74 -2.65 -2.07
CA ASP A 20 -14.96 -2.62 -3.51
C ASP A 20 -13.67 -2.32 -4.27
N PRO A 21 -13.34 -3.10 -5.33
CA PRO A 21 -12.10 -2.93 -6.09
C PRO A 21 -11.90 -1.52 -6.66
N ARG A 22 -12.99 -0.84 -7.05
CA ARG A 22 -12.96 0.53 -7.57
C ARG A 22 -12.47 1.53 -6.53
N THR A 23 -12.96 1.40 -5.30
CA THR A 23 -12.57 2.26 -4.18
C THR A 23 -11.09 2.07 -3.86
N LYS A 24 -10.59 0.83 -3.87
CA LYS A 24 -9.16 0.54 -3.68
C LYS A 24 -8.29 1.21 -4.75
N LEU A 25 -8.67 1.10 -6.02
CA LEU A 25 -7.95 1.75 -7.13
C LEU A 25 -7.96 3.27 -7.01
N LEU A 26 -9.12 3.86 -6.71
CA LEU A 26 -9.25 5.31 -6.52
C LEU A 26 -8.36 5.81 -5.37
N ILE A 27 -8.32 5.10 -4.24
CA ILE A 27 -7.48 5.47 -3.10
C ILE A 27 -5.99 5.45 -3.49
N VAL A 28 -5.53 4.40 -4.19
CA VAL A 28 -4.13 4.33 -4.64
C VAL A 28 -3.82 5.48 -5.60
N PHE A 29 -4.71 5.76 -6.54
CA PHE A 29 -4.52 6.85 -7.50
C PHE A 29 -4.45 8.22 -6.80
N LEU A 30 -5.37 8.50 -5.88
CA LEU A 30 -5.38 9.72 -5.07
C LEU A 30 -4.13 9.82 -4.18
N TYR A 31 -3.70 8.73 -3.56
CA TYR A 31 -2.50 8.71 -2.73
C TYR A 31 -1.27 9.17 -3.51
N VAL A 32 -1.12 8.73 -4.77
CA VAL A 32 -0.03 9.18 -5.65
C VAL A 32 -0.06 10.70 -5.85
N PHE A 33 -1.23 11.32 -6.08
CA PHE A 33 -1.32 12.79 -6.19
C PHE A 33 -0.91 13.50 -4.91
N VAL A 34 -1.35 13.00 -3.74
CA VAL A 34 -1.01 13.63 -2.45
C VAL A 34 0.49 13.52 -2.18
N VAL A 35 1.14 12.42 -2.57
CA VAL A 35 2.60 12.27 -2.47
C VAL A 35 3.32 13.35 -3.26
N PHE A 36 2.87 13.67 -4.49
CA PHE A 36 3.46 14.76 -5.28
C PHE A 36 3.21 16.15 -4.69
N LEU A 37 2.14 16.34 -3.91
CA LEU A 37 1.84 17.62 -3.25
C LEU A 37 2.65 17.84 -1.96
N ALA A 38 3.20 16.77 -1.36
CA ALA A 38 3.95 16.85 -0.13
C ALA A 38 5.29 17.58 -0.34
N ASN A 39 5.53 18.66 0.43
CA ASN A 39 6.72 19.50 0.30
C ASN A 39 7.64 19.51 1.54
N ASN A 40 7.24 18.89 2.65
CA ASN A 40 7.98 18.93 3.91
C ASN A 40 8.19 17.53 4.48
N ALA A 41 9.28 17.33 5.24
CA ALA A 41 9.61 16.06 5.90
C ALA A 41 8.45 15.55 6.79
N ILE A 42 7.75 16.46 7.47
CA ILE A 42 6.59 16.14 8.31
C ILE A 42 5.43 15.57 7.45
N SER A 43 5.14 16.16 6.29
CA SER A 43 4.10 15.69 5.38
C SER A 43 4.42 14.28 4.85
N TYR A 44 5.68 14.02 4.51
CA TYR A 44 6.14 12.68 4.15
C TYR A 44 6.01 11.70 5.32
N GLY A 45 6.28 12.14 6.56
CA GLY A 45 6.05 11.34 7.76
C GLY A 45 4.59 10.89 7.92
N PHE A 46 3.63 11.79 7.69
CA PHE A 46 2.20 11.44 7.71
C PHE A 46 1.83 10.45 6.60
N LEU A 47 2.35 10.63 5.39
CA LEU A 47 2.12 9.71 4.27
C LEU A 47 2.68 8.32 4.53
N PHE A 48 3.85 8.24 5.14
CA PHE A 48 4.48 6.99 5.54
C PHE A 48 3.67 6.28 6.63
N LEU A 49 3.22 7.02 7.64
CA LEU A 49 2.40 6.48 8.72
C LEU A 49 1.04 5.98 8.21
N TYR A 50 0.40 6.71 7.29
CA TYR A 50 -0.80 6.26 6.59
C TYR A 50 -0.57 4.94 5.85
N ALA A 51 0.54 4.82 5.11
CA ALA A 51 0.87 3.59 4.39
C ALA A 51 1.08 2.40 5.34
N LEU A 52 1.75 2.60 6.48
CA LEU A 52 1.92 1.56 7.50
C LEU A 52 0.59 1.12 8.12
N ILE A 53 -0.30 2.06 8.43
CA ILE A 53 -1.63 1.76 8.94
C ILE A 53 -2.42 0.96 7.90
N ALA A 54 -2.43 1.40 6.64
CA ALA A 54 -3.10 0.68 5.56
C ALA A 54 -2.55 -0.74 5.42
N LEU A 55 -1.23 -0.93 5.52
CA LEU A 55 -0.62 -2.26 5.48
C LEU A 55 -1.05 -3.15 6.66
N PHE A 56 -1.11 -2.57 7.86
CA PHE A 56 -1.55 -3.26 9.07
C PHE A 56 -3.01 -3.71 8.94
N PHE A 57 -3.90 -2.83 8.52
CA PHE A 57 -5.30 -3.17 8.26
C PHE A 57 -5.47 -4.15 7.10
N ALA A 58 -4.57 -4.13 6.11
CA ALA A 58 -4.56 -5.13 5.05
C ALA A 58 -4.17 -6.52 5.57
N LYS A 59 -3.55 -6.63 6.76
CA LYS A 59 -2.96 -7.86 7.31
C LYS A 59 -1.94 -8.49 6.36
N VAL A 60 -1.23 -7.66 5.59
CA VAL A 60 -0.19 -8.11 4.65
C VAL A 60 1.16 -8.14 5.38
N PRO A 61 1.96 -9.23 5.27
CA PRO A 61 3.24 -9.30 5.95
C PRO A 61 4.23 -8.30 5.35
N ILE A 62 4.91 -7.50 6.19
CA ILE A 62 5.89 -6.48 5.76
C ILE A 62 6.98 -7.06 4.85
N ARG A 63 7.34 -8.34 5.05
CA ARG A 63 8.30 -9.06 4.20
C ARG A 63 7.90 -9.05 2.72
N TYR A 64 6.61 -9.12 2.40
CA TYR A 64 6.12 -9.06 1.02
C TYR A 64 6.33 -7.69 0.39
N VAL A 65 6.10 -6.61 1.16
CA VAL A 65 6.35 -5.24 0.69
C VAL A 65 7.84 -5.02 0.43
N LEU A 66 8.70 -5.42 1.39
CA LEU A 66 10.15 -5.33 1.25
C LEU A 66 10.69 -6.15 0.08
N SER A 67 10.07 -7.29 -0.21
CA SER A 67 10.47 -8.11 -1.36
C SER A 67 10.07 -7.50 -2.72
N GLY A 68 9.11 -6.57 -2.75
CA GLY A 68 8.77 -5.79 -3.95
C GLY A 68 9.58 -4.49 -4.11
N LEU A 69 10.32 -4.08 -3.07
CA LEU A 69 11.23 -2.92 -3.09
C LEU A 69 12.67 -3.29 -3.48
N LYS A 70 12.97 -4.59 -3.62
CA LYS A 70 14.22 -5.09 -4.19
C LYS A 70 14.20 -4.97 -5.70
#